data_AF-A0A2N1QMT0-F1
#
_entry.id   AF-A0A2N1QMT0-F1
#
_cell.length_a   1.000
_cell.length_b   1.000
_cell.length_c   1.000
_cell.angle_alpha   90.00
_cell.angle_beta   90.00
_cell.angle_gamma   90.00
#
_symmetry.space_group_name_H-M   'P 1'
#
loop_
_entity.id
_entity.type
_entity.pdbx_description
1 polymer ?
#
loop_
_entity_poly.entity_id
_entity_poly.type
_entity_poly.pdbx_seq_one_letter_code
_entity_poly.pdbx_strand_id
1 'polypeptide(L)'
;MVRHALSMMLGTFASRVLGLVREIITAAWFGASGVLDAFNVSFTLANLARQLLAEGALSASFVPVFSRVLAAKGKESAERLARQAFSVLLVATILSVAAGVVFSPLLVKIMAPGFDPVKAELATAMTRWMFPFLVLVSLAALAMGVLNSMGSFLLPALAPALSNLVYIVLVVFLASFYGVWGLVIAVLAGGVCQFLLQWAWSVRMGVTLLPERPQLKDPDLRTMLALFLPYAAGLSLNQVNPVISRMLASFLQEGAISVLNYANRVIQLPLGIFVIAISQAVLPQLSRCPAEDAEEFRDIMRDSLRFTLFVVFPATLGLVLVSDEIVHLLFVRGAFGEWAWKGTSVALAMYSLGLPGMA
;
A
#
# COMPACT_ATOMS: atom_id res chain seq x y z
N MET A 1 -18.00 16.39 10.16
CA MET A 1 -16.86 15.54 10.59
C MET A 1 -17.22 14.05 10.61
N VAL A 2 -18.19 13.61 11.42
CA VAL A 2 -18.60 12.18 11.56
C VAL A 2 -18.97 11.51 10.23
N ARG A 3 -19.77 12.18 9.37
CA ARG A 3 -20.15 11.65 8.05
C ARG A 3 -18.95 11.42 7.11
N HIS A 4 -17.94 12.29 7.16
CA HIS A 4 -16.73 12.15 6.35
C HIS A 4 -15.85 11.02 6.88
N ALA A 5 -15.64 10.94 8.20
CA ALA A 5 -14.90 9.85 8.84
C ALA A 5 -15.55 8.48 8.54
N LEU A 6 -16.87 8.37 8.68
CA LEU A 6 -17.61 7.14 8.36
C LEU A 6 -17.43 6.75 6.88
N SER A 7 -17.52 7.72 5.97
CA SER A 7 -17.34 7.47 4.54
C SER A 7 -15.91 6.99 4.19
N MET A 8 -14.89 7.53 4.85
CA MET A 8 -13.49 7.10 4.69
C MET A 8 -13.26 5.70 5.24
N MET A 9 -13.86 5.39 6.40
CA MET A 9 -13.80 4.05 6.99
C MET A 9 -14.47 3.01 6.08
N LEU A 10 -15.67 3.30 5.57
CA LEU A 10 -16.36 2.43 4.62
C LEU A 10 -15.57 2.23 3.32
N GLY A 11 -15.00 3.29 2.75
CA GLY A 11 -14.17 3.20 1.56
C GLY A 11 -12.91 2.36 1.78
N THR A 12 -12.25 2.55 2.92
CA THR A 12 -11.05 1.79 3.31
C THR A 12 -11.38 0.32 3.56
N PHE A 13 -12.50 0.05 4.24
CA PHE A 13 -12.98 -1.31 4.47
C PHE A 13 -13.31 -2.02 3.15
N ALA A 14 -14.06 -1.37 2.26
CA ALA A 14 -14.36 -1.92 0.94
C ALA A 14 -13.08 -2.22 0.13
N SER A 15 -12.09 -1.32 0.19
CA SER A 15 -10.77 -1.54 -0.42
C SER A 15 -10.04 -2.74 0.15
N ARG A 16 -10.06 -2.94 1.48
CA ARG A 16 -9.44 -4.10 2.14
C ARG A 16 -10.15 -5.40 1.78
N VAL A 17 -11.49 -5.41 1.74
CA VAL A 17 -12.28 -6.57 1.34
C VAL A 17 -12.01 -6.94 -0.12
N LEU A 18 -12.07 -5.97 -1.05
CA LEU A 18 -11.71 -6.23 -2.44
C LEU A 18 -10.25 -6.66 -2.59
N GLY A 19 -9.36 -6.11 -1.76
CA GLY A 19 -7.96 -6.53 -1.69
C GLY A 19 -7.80 -7.99 -1.22
N LEU A 20 -8.66 -8.49 -0.34
CA LEU A 20 -8.72 -9.91 0.02
C LEU A 20 -9.27 -10.74 -1.14
N VAL A 21 -10.42 -10.34 -1.71
CA VAL A 21 -11.03 -11.04 -2.85
C VAL A 21 -10.03 -11.18 -4.01
N ARG A 22 -9.23 -10.14 -4.26
CA ARG A 22 -8.12 -10.17 -5.19
C ARG A 22 -7.15 -11.32 -4.93
N GLU A 23 -6.68 -11.45 -3.68
CA GLU A 23 -5.77 -12.54 -3.31
C GLU A 23 -6.43 -13.91 -3.42
N ILE A 24 -7.71 -14.02 -3.05
CA ILE A 24 -8.49 -15.25 -3.16
C ILE A 24 -8.55 -15.72 -4.62
N ILE A 25 -8.81 -14.80 -5.55
CA ILE A 25 -8.89 -15.11 -6.99
C ILE A 25 -7.50 -15.46 -7.53
N THR A 26 -6.46 -14.70 -7.16
CA THR A 26 -5.08 -15.03 -7.53
C THR A 26 -4.67 -16.41 -7.03
N ALA A 27 -5.03 -16.76 -5.79
CA ALA A 27 -4.78 -18.08 -5.20
C ALA A 27 -5.52 -19.19 -5.95
N ALA A 28 -6.76 -18.97 -6.35
CA ALA A 28 -7.53 -19.94 -7.10
C ALA A 28 -6.89 -20.27 -8.46
N TRP A 29 -6.29 -19.29 -9.13
CA TRP A 29 -5.65 -19.48 -10.44
C TRP A 29 -4.20 -20.00 -10.36
N PHE A 30 -3.42 -19.52 -9.39
CA PHE A 30 -1.96 -19.74 -9.37
C PHE A 30 -1.44 -20.52 -8.16
N GLY A 31 -2.29 -20.76 -7.15
CA GLY A 31 -1.92 -21.46 -5.92
C GLY A 31 -0.75 -20.82 -5.20
N ALA A 32 0.04 -21.62 -4.49
CA ALA A 32 1.38 -21.23 -4.05
C ALA A 32 2.40 -21.88 -4.97
N SER A 33 2.82 -21.15 -6.01
CA SER A 33 3.74 -21.65 -7.04
C SER A 33 4.99 -20.78 -7.17
N GLY A 34 6.08 -21.35 -7.70
CA GLY A 34 7.31 -20.59 -7.96
C GLY A 34 7.12 -19.42 -8.92
N VAL A 35 6.17 -19.54 -9.85
CA VAL A 35 5.81 -18.47 -10.80
C VAL A 35 5.12 -17.30 -10.09
N LEU A 36 4.23 -17.61 -9.13
CA LEU A 36 3.57 -16.58 -8.31
C LEU A 36 4.54 -15.96 -7.30
N ASP A 37 5.50 -16.71 -6.77
CA ASP A 37 6.57 -16.16 -5.94
C ASP A 37 7.38 -15.10 -6.69
N ALA A 38 7.73 -15.36 -7.96
CA ALA A 38 8.39 -14.38 -8.83
C ALA A 38 7.54 -13.11 -8.99
N PHE A 39 6.24 -13.24 -9.32
CA PHE A 39 5.31 -12.11 -9.37
C PHE A 39 5.26 -11.35 -8.05
N ASN A 40 5.16 -12.07 -6.93
CA ASN A 40 5.05 -11.48 -5.61
C ASN A 40 6.29 -10.67 -5.25
N VAL A 41 7.49 -11.16 -5.57
CA VAL A 41 8.76 -10.43 -5.42
C VAL A 41 8.73 -9.15 -6.26
N SER A 42 8.41 -9.24 -7.54
CA SER A 42 8.29 -8.09 -8.44
C SER A 42 7.27 -7.06 -7.94
N PHE A 43 6.10 -7.51 -7.50
CA PHE A 43 5.03 -6.65 -6.98
C PHE A 43 5.45 -5.93 -5.70
N THR A 44 6.19 -6.60 -4.81
CA THR A 44 6.71 -5.90 -3.63
C THR A 44 7.78 -4.90 -3.99
N LEU A 45 8.73 -5.20 -4.88
CA LEU A 45 9.73 -4.21 -5.30
C LEU A 45 9.05 -2.94 -5.84
N ALA A 46 8.01 -3.11 -6.66
CA ALA A 46 7.19 -1.99 -7.13
C ALA A 46 6.47 -1.25 -5.98
N ASN A 47 5.90 -1.99 -5.01
CA ASN A 47 5.22 -1.39 -3.85
C ASN A 47 6.16 -0.71 -2.86
N LEU A 48 7.40 -1.20 -2.69
CA LEU A 48 8.40 -0.57 -1.86
C LEU A 48 8.77 0.79 -2.45
N ALA A 49 9.06 0.83 -3.76
CA ALA A 49 9.30 2.09 -4.46
C ALA A 49 8.12 3.06 -4.31
N ARG A 50 6.90 2.56 -4.44
CA ARG A 50 5.65 3.31 -4.24
C ARG A 50 5.51 3.89 -2.83
N GLN A 51 5.82 3.11 -1.79
CA GLN A 51 5.71 3.57 -0.40
C GLN A 51 6.83 4.56 -0.02
N LEU A 52 8.04 4.36 -0.56
CA LEU A 52 9.19 5.25 -0.34
C LEU A 52 9.05 6.59 -1.05
N LEU A 53 8.63 6.58 -2.32
CA LEU A 53 8.72 7.74 -3.21
C LEU A 53 7.39 8.47 -3.43
N ALA A 54 6.26 7.82 -3.16
CA ALA A 54 4.94 8.37 -3.42
C ALA A 54 4.10 8.43 -2.15
N GLU A 55 3.40 7.35 -1.82
CA GLU A 55 2.17 7.42 -1.04
C GLU A 55 2.36 8.02 0.36
N GLY A 56 3.49 7.71 1.02
CA GLY A 56 3.78 8.23 2.36
C GLY A 56 4.52 9.57 2.35
N ALA A 57 5.71 9.63 1.74
CA ALA A 57 6.56 10.82 1.81
C ALA A 57 5.97 12.03 1.08
N LEU A 58 5.33 11.80 -0.07
CA LEU A 58 4.72 12.87 -0.85
C LEU A 58 3.49 13.45 -0.14
N SER A 59 2.59 12.60 0.35
CA SER A 59 1.38 13.07 1.03
C SER A 59 1.75 13.89 2.28
N ALA A 60 2.74 13.43 3.05
CA ALA A 60 3.20 14.10 4.26
C ALA A 60 3.91 15.44 3.99
N SER A 61 4.63 15.57 2.87
CA SER A 61 5.32 16.81 2.51
C SER A 61 4.43 17.80 1.73
N PHE A 62 3.53 17.30 0.89
CA PHE A 62 2.72 18.11 -0.02
C PHE A 62 1.46 18.68 0.64
N VAL A 63 0.67 17.86 1.33
CA VAL A 63 -0.65 18.25 1.85
C VAL A 63 -0.58 19.48 2.78
N PRO A 64 0.37 19.58 3.73
CA PRO A 64 0.47 20.75 4.60
C PRO A 64 0.83 22.02 3.83
N VAL A 65 1.76 21.93 2.88
CA VAL A 65 2.23 23.07 2.08
C VAL A 65 1.12 23.54 1.12
N PHE A 66 0.48 22.60 0.42
CA PHE A 66 -0.63 22.90 -0.47
C PHE A 66 -1.81 23.53 0.27
N SER A 67 -2.20 22.98 1.43
CA SER A 67 -3.29 23.53 2.25
C SER A 67 -2.98 24.95 2.73
N ARG A 68 -1.73 25.22 3.14
CA ARG A 68 -1.27 26.56 3.51
C ARG A 68 -1.34 27.53 2.35
N VAL A 69 -0.85 27.14 1.17
CA VAL A 69 -0.89 27.98 -0.05
C VAL A 69 -2.32 28.24 -0.49
N LEU A 70 -3.18 27.22 -0.45
CA LEU A 70 -4.60 27.35 -0.78
C LEU A 70 -5.31 28.37 0.14
N ALA A 71 -5.05 28.30 1.44
CA ALA A 71 -5.63 29.22 2.42
C ALA A 71 -5.07 30.65 2.33
N ALA A 72 -3.76 30.80 2.12
CA ALA A 72 -3.09 32.10 2.18
C ALA A 72 -3.02 32.85 0.84
N LYS A 73 -2.85 32.12 -0.28
CA LYS A 73 -2.58 32.68 -1.62
C LYS A 73 -3.65 32.31 -2.66
N GLY A 74 -4.69 31.60 -2.23
CA GLY A 74 -5.81 31.21 -3.07
C GLY A 74 -5.52 30.02 -4.00
N LYS A 75 -6.55 29.66 -4.75
CA LYS A 75 -6.60 28.43 -5.55
C LYS A 75 -5.62 28.39 -6.72
N GLU A 76 -5.42 29.50 -7.41
CA GLU A 76 -4.51 29.58 -8.57
C GLU A 76 -3.06 29.32 -8.17
N SER A 77 -2.60 29.92 -7.06
CA SER A 77 -1.27 29.66 -6.50
C SER A 77 -1.09 28.21 -6.07
N ALA A 78 -2.14 27.61 -5.47
CA ALA A 78 -2.11 26.21 -5.05
C ALA A 78 -2.08 25.25 -6.25
N GLU A 79 -2.88 25.52 -7.29
CA GLU A 79 -2.85 24.77 -8.54
C GLU A 79 -1.47 24.84 -9.21
N ARG A 80 -0.86 26.03 -9.23
CA ARG A 80 0.50 26.21 -9.74
C ARG A 80 1.53 25.39 -8.97
N LEU A 81 1.46 25.38 -7.64
CA LEU A 81 2.31 24.51 -6.82
C LEU A 81 2.09 23.03 -7.17
N ALA A 82 0.84 22.60 -7.32
CA ALA A 82 0.51 21.21 -7.67
C ALA A 82 1.05 20.82 -9.06
N ARG A 83 0.98 21.72 -10.04
CA ARG A 83 1.55 21.51 -11.39
C ARG A 83 3.06 21.46 -11.39
N GLN A 84 3.72 22.32 -10.62
CA GLN A 84 5.18 22.23 -10.44
C GLN A 84 5.58 20.91 -9.76
N ALA A 85 4.86 20.53 -8.69
CA ALA A 85 5.06 19.25 -8.01
C ALA A 85 4.84 18.05 -8.96
N PHE A 86 3.80 18.10 -9.80
CA PHE A 86 3.53 17.10 -10.82
C PHE A 86 4.71 16.91 -11.76
N SER A 87 5.28 17.99 -12.30
CA SER A 87 6.45 17.92 -13.17
C SER A 87 7.69 17.34 -12.48
N VAL A 88 7.97 17.78 -11.24
CA VAL A 88 9.11 17.27 -10.48
C VAL A 88 8.95 15.78 -10.21
N LEU A 89 7.76 15.35 -9.79
CA LEU A 89 7.46 13.95 -9.56
C LEU A 89 7.52 13.12 -10.84
N LEU A 90 6.99 13.62 -11.94
CA LEU A 90 7.04 12.93 -13.23
C LEU A 90 8.49 12.67 -13.64
N VAL A 91 9.36 13.67 -13.58
CA VAL A 91 10.78 13.51 -13.89
C VAL A 91 11.47 12.56 -12.91
N ALA A 92 11.28 12.78 -11.59
CA ALA A 92 11.92 11.95 -10.57
C ALA A 92 11.50 10.47 -10.66
N THR A 93 10.23 10.22 -10.95
CA THR A 93 9.70 8.85 -11.08
C THR A 93 10.11 8.20 -12.37
N ILE A 94 10.18 8.92 -13.50
CA ILE A 94 10.75 8.39 -14.75
C ILE A 94 12.22 8.00 -14.54
N LEU A 95 13.02 8.84 -13.89
CA LEU A 95 14.42 8.51 -13.55
C LEU A 95 14.50 7.29 -12.62
N SER A 96 13.62 7.21 -11.63
CA SER A 96 13.53 6.06 -10.71
C SER A 96 13.11 4.78 -11.43
N VAL A 97 12.20 4.87 -12.42
CA VAL A 97 11.80 3.76 -13.29
C VAL A 97 12.95 3.31 -14.16
N ALA A 98 13.66 4.23 -14.81
CA ALA A 98 14.84 3.89 -15.61
C ALA A 98 15.91 3.19 -14.76
N ALA A 99 16.24 3.75 -13.59
CA ALA A 99 17.17 3.14 -12.65
C ALA A 99 16.68 1.74 -12.21
N GLY A 100 15.41 1.61 -11.83
CA GLY A 100 14.84 0.34 -11.41
C GLY A 100 14.80 -0.73 -12.49
N VAL A 101 14.56 -0.35 -13.75
CA VAL A 101 14.62 -1.27 -14.89
C VAL A 101 16.05 -1.76 -15.10
N VAL A 102 17.04 -0.87 -15.06
CA VAL A 102 18.45 -1.22 -15.21
C VAL A 102 18.95 -2.08 -14.05
N PHE A 103 18.65 -1.70 -12.81
CA PHE A 103 19.07 -2.39 -11.59
C PHE A 103 18.15 -3.54 -11.18
N SER A 104 17.09 -3.85 -11.95
CA SER A 104 16.15 -4.94 -11.64
C SER A 104 16.80 -6.28 -11.29
N PRO A 105 17.88 -6.75 -11.96
CA PRO A 105 18.51 -8.03 -11.59
C PRO A 105 19.14 -7.97 -10.19
N LEU A 106 19.75 -6.83 -9.83
CA LEU A 106 20.33 -6.61 -8.52
C LEU A 106 19.25 -6.53 -7.44
N LEU A 107 18.15 -5.80 -7.72
CA LEU A 107 17.03 -5.67 -6.79
C LEU A 107 16.38 -7.02 -6.50
N VAL A 108 16.18 -7.85 -7.52
CA VAL A 108 15.67 -9.22 -7.35
C VAL A 108 16.65 -10.08 -6.57
N LYS A 109 17.95 -10.01 -6.89
CA LYS A 109 18.99 -10.75 -6.16
C LYS A 109 19.06 -10.38 -4.68
N ILE A 110 18.87 -9.11 -4.34
CA ILE A 110 18.80 -8.66 -2.94
C ILE A 110 17.51 -9.14 -2.28
N MET A 111 16.37 -9.02 -2.96
CA MET A 111 15.05 -9.36 -2.39
C MET A 111 14.83 -10.86 -2.21
N ALA A 112 15.33 -11.67 -3.14
CA ALA A 112 15.13 -13.10 -3.20
C ALA A 112 16.42 -13.84 -3.64
N PRO A 113 17.47 -13.79 -2.81
CA PRO A 113 18.76 -14.41 -3.12
C PRO A 113 18.70 -15.94 -3.29
N GLY A 114 17.68 -16.61 -2.72
CA GLY A 114 17.49 -18.05 -2.84
C GLY A 114 16.79 -18.51 -4.12
N PHE A 115 16.39 -17.60 -5.01
CA PHE A 115 15.78 -17.99 -6.29
C PHE A 115 16.78 -18.68 -7.22
N ASP A 116 16.31 -19.75 -7.86
CA ASP A 116 17.02 -20.36 -8.98
C ASP A 116 17.10 -19.39 -10.17
N PRO A 117 18.05 -19.59 -11.12
CA PRO A 117 18.28 -18.65 -12.21
C PRO A 117 17.03 -18.39 -13.08
N VAL A 118 16.18 -19.40 -13.30
CA VAL A 118 14.98 -19.28 -14.15
C VAL A 118 13.94 -18.41 -13.46
N LYS A 119 13.69 -18.66 -12.17
CA LYS A 119 12.76 -17.87 -11.35
C LYS A 119 13.26 -16.43 -11.14
N ALA A 120 14.56 -16.25 -10.93
CA ALA A 120 15.18 -14.93 -10.80
C ALA A 120 15.08 -14.12 -12.10
N GLU A 121 15.26 -14.75 -13.27
CA GLU A 121 15.07 -14.11 -14.58
C GLU A 121 13.61 -13.70 -14.79
N LEU A 122 12.66 -14.59 -14.48
CA LEU A 122 11.23 -14.27 -14.54
C LEU A 122 10.87 -13.09 -13.63
N ALA A 123 11.29 -13.13 -12.37
CA ALA A 123 11.06 -12.04 -11.42
C ALA A 123 11.72 -10.73 -11.90
N THR A 124 12.90 -10.80 -12.52
CA THR A 124 13.58 -9.64 -13.10
C THR A 124 12.78 -9.04 -14.25
N ALA A 125 12.33 -9.88 -15.19
CA ALA A 125 11.51 -9.44 -16.32
C ALA A 125 10.20 -8.81 -15.85
N MET A 126 9.48 -9.47 -14.94
CA MET A 126 8.24 -8.93 -14.35
C MET A 126 8.50 -7.61 -13.62
N THR A 127 9.62 -7.50 -12.89
CA THR A 127 10.02 -6.26 -12.22
C THR A 127 10.16 -5.11 -13.22
N ARG A 128 10.84 -5.32 -14.35
CA ARG A 128 10.99 -4.28 -15.40
C ARG A 128 9.64 -3.78 -15.91
N TRP A 129 8.69 -4.69 -16.12
CA TRP A 129 7.34 -4.34 -16.56
C TRP A 129 6.49 -3.68 -15.46
N MET A 130 6.73 -4.01 -14.20
CA MET A 130 5.99 -3.44 -13.08
C MET A 130 6.51 -2.07 -12.66
N PHE A 131 7.79 -1.74 -12.88
CA PHE A 131 8.34 -0.45 -12.46
C PHE A 131 7.60 0.78 -13.02
N PRO A 132 7.12 0.83 -14.27
CA PRO A 132 6.25 1.91 -14.77
C PRO A 132 5.01 2.22 -13.92
N PHE A 133 4.52 1.25 -13.14
CA PHE A 133 3.47 1.45 -12.13
C PHE A 133 3.82 2.57 -11.14
N LEU A 134 5.11 2.76 -10.83
CA LEU A 134 5.59 3.78 -9.91
C LEU A 134 5.18 5.19 -10.37
N VAL A 135 5.26 5.48 -11.67
CA VAL A 135 4.85 6.78 -12.22
C VAL A 135 3.36 6.98 -11.95
N LEU A 136 2.53 6.00 -12.32
CA LEU A 136 1.07 6.05 -12.16
C LEU A 136 0.67 6.29 -10.71
N VAL A 137 1.23 5.53 -9.78
CA VAL A 137 0.85 5.67 -8.36
C VAL A 137 1.42 6.93 -7.73
N SER A 138 2.59 7.41 -8.17
CA SER A 138 3.13 8.68 -7.67
C SER A 138 2.25 9.87 -8.06
N LEU A 139 1.78 9.89 -9.30
CA LEU A 139 0.86 10.92 -9.77
C LEU A 139 -0.53 10.77 -9.12
N ALA A 140 -0.98 9.53 -8.90
CA ALA A 140 -2.19 9.23 -8.15
C ALA A 140 -2.10 9.74 -6.69
N ALA A 141 -0.96 9.56 -6.03
CA ALA A 141 -0.71 10.06 -4.68
C ALA A 141 -0.72 11.60 -4.61
N LEU A 142 -0.16 12.29 -5.61
CA LEU A 142 -0.27 13.74 -5.72
C LEU A 142 -1.73 14.18 -5.86
N ALA A 143 -2.48 13.55 -6.77
CA ALA A 143 -3.89 13.85 -6.98
C ALA A 143 -4.71 13.60 -5.72
N MET A 144 -4.46 12.50 -5.00
CA MET A 144 -5.02 12.24 -3.68
C MET A 144 -4.70 13.36 -2.69
N GLY A 145 -3.45 13.85 -2.66
CA GLY A 145 -3.05 14.97 -1.80
C GLY A 145 -3.84 16.25 -2.08
N VAL A 146 -4.04 16.59 -3.36
CA VAL A 146 -4.90 17.72 -3.78
C VAL A 146 -6.33 17.52 -3.30
N LEU A 147 -6.92 16.36 -3.60
CA LEU A 147 -8.31 16.05 -3.26
C LEU A 147 -8.57 16.07 -1.75
N ASN A 148 -7.66 15.49 -0.96
CA ASN A 148 -7.74 15.51 0.50
C ASN A 148 -7.64 16.94 1.05
N SER A 149 -6.73 17.76 0.50
CA SER A 149 -6.56 19.16 0.91
C SER A 149 -7.79 20.02 0.58
N MET A 150 -8.54 19.64 -0.46
CA MET A 150 -9.79 20.30 -0.86
C MET A 150 -11.04 19.71 -0.19
N GLY A 151 -10.88 18.80 0.78
CA GLY A 151 -11.99 18.22 1.54
C GLY A 151 -12.72 17.06 0.84
N SER A 152 -12.20 16.55 -0.28
CA SER A 152 -12.76 15.40 -1.00
C SER A 152 -12.07 14.10 -0.58
N PHE A 153 -12.53 13.51 0.52
CA PHE A 153 -11.89 12.31 1.12
C PHE A 153 -12.41 10.96 0.61
N LEU A 154 -13.69 10.89 0.20
CA LEU A 154 -14.32 9.63 -0.19
C LEU A 154 -13.72 9.04 -1.48
N LEU A 155 -13.52 9.88 -2.49
CA LEU A 155 -13.05 9.41 -3.79
C LEU A 155 -11.60 8.89 -3.73
N PRO A 156 -10.64 9.57 -3.05
CA PRO A 156 -9.34 8.98 -2.80
C PRO A 156 -9.38 7.67 -2.01
N ALA A 157 -10.30 7.52 -1.05
CA ALA A 157 -10.47 6.29 -0.30
C ALA A 157 -11.03 5.13 -1.15
N LEU A 158 -11.83 5.43 -2.18
CA LEU A 158 -12.39 4.44 -3.12
C LEU A 158 -11.45 4.11 -4.30
N ALA A 159 -10.45 4.95 -4.60
CA ALA A 159 -9.58 4.73 -5.75
C ALA A 159 -8.82 3.39 -5.71
N PRO A 160 -8.27 2.94 -4.55
CA PRO A 160 -7.67 1.61 -4.44
C PRO A 160 -8.68 0.46 -4.60
N ALA A 161 -9.94 0.67 -4.18
CA ALA A 161 -11.01 -0.30 -4.38
C ALA A 161 -11.30 -0.51 -5.89
N LEU A 162 -11.35 0.58 -6.67
CA LEU A 162 -11.45 0.50 -8.13
C LEU A 162 -10.26 -0.25 -8.75
N SER A 163 -9.04 0.04 -8.30
CA SER A 163 -7.83 -0.66 -8.76
C SER A 163 -7.91 -2.17 -8.51
N ASN A 164 -8.37 -2.58 -7.31
CA ASN A 164 -8.59 -3.99 -6.98
C ASN A 164 -9.69 -4.62 -7.85
N LEU A 165 -10.78 -3.89 -8.14
CA LEU A 165 -11.85 -4.38 -9.00
C LEU A 165 -11.35 -4.61 -10.44
N VAL A 166 -10.61 -3.66 -11.00
CA VAL A 166 -9.98 -3.79 -12.33
C VAL A 166 -9.02 -4.98 -12.35
N TYR A 167 -8.20 -5.13 -11.31
CA TYR A 167 -7.32 -6.29 -11.19
C TYR A 167 -8.12 -7.60 -11.20
N ILE A 168 -9.16 -7.71 -10.38
CA ILE A 168 -10.01 -8.91 -10.27
C ILE A 168 -10.58 -9.28 -11.64
N VAL A 169 -11.19 -8.31 -12.32
CA VAL A 169 -11.78 -8.51 -13.65
C VAL A 169 -10.72 -9.00 -14.63
N LEU A 170 -9.57 -8.33 -14.70
CA LEU A 170 -8.52 -8.70 -15.65
C LEU A 170 -7.89 -10.05 -15.35
N VAL A 171 -7.72 -10.45 -14.09
CA VAL A 171 -7.20 -11.78 -13.76
C VAL A 171 -8.16 -12.87 -14.22
N VAL A 172 -9.47 -12.70 -13.98
CA VAL A 172 -10.48 -13.68 -14.41
C VAL A 172 -10.44 -13.90 -15.93
N PHE A 173 -10.18 -12.86 -16.72
CA PHE A 173 -10.14 -12.97 -18.19
C PHE A 173 -8.77 -13.30 -18.77
N LEU A 174 -7.67 -12.82 -18.17
CA LEU A 174 -6.32 -12.92 -18.73
C LEU A 174 -5.52 -14.10 -18.17
N ALA A 175 -5.86 -14.63 -17.00
CA ALA A 175 -5.08 -15.71 -16.37
C ALA A 175 -5.02 -16.96 -17.25
N SER A 176 -6.09 -17.31 -17.97
CA SER A 176 -6.14 -18.47 -18.87
C SER A 176 -5.28 -18.31 -20.14
N PHE A 177 -5.08 -17.08 -20.62
CA PHE A 177 -4.36 -16.81 -21.87
C PHE A 177 -2.90 -16.42 -21.65
N TYR A 178 -2.63 -15.60 -20.63
CA TYR A 178 -1.33 -15.00 -20.36
C TYR A 178 -0.67 -15.56 -19.09
N GLY A 179 -1.33 -16.46 -18.36
CA GLY A 179 -0.81 -16.99 -17.09
C GLY A 179 -0.48 -15.86 -16.11
N VAL A 180 0.67 -15.97 -15.44
CA VAL A 180 1.10 -15.01 -14.42
C VAL A 180 1.31 -13.60 -14.97
N TRP A 181 1.60 -13.45 -16.27
CA TRP A 181 1.77 -12.14 -16.90
C TRP A 181 0.46 -11.36 -16.95
N GLY A 182 -0.69 -12.05 -16.92
CA GLY A 182 -2.01 -11.43 -16.72
C GLY A 182 -2.08 -10.61 -15.43
N LEU A 183 -1.37 -11.03 -14.36
CA LEU A 183 -1.30 -10.28 -13.10
C LEU A 183 -0.54 -8.96 -13.26
N VAL A 184 0.53 -8.93 -14.07
CA VAL A 184 1.31 -7.70 -14.33
C VAL A 184 0.45 -6.68 -15.07
N ILE A 185 -0.27 -7.12 -16.10
CA ILE A 185 -1.22 -6.29 -16.86
C ILE A 185 -2.32 -5.78 -15.92
N ALA A 186 -2.86 -6.64 -15.06
CA ALA A 186 -3.88 -6.30 -14.08
C ALA A 186 -3.43 -5.21 -13.11
N VAL A 187 -2.19 -5.27 -12.59
CA VAL A 187 -1.62 -4.22 -11.72
C VAL A 187 -1.47 -2.90 -12.46
N LEU A 188 -0.90 -2.92 -13.67
CA LEU A 188 -0.68 -1.69 -14.46
C LEU A 188 -2.00 -1.02 -14.81
N ALA A 189 -2.97 -1.79 -15.32
CA ALA A 189 -4.29 -1.29 -15.66
C ALA A 189 -5.04 -0.74 -14.43
N GLY A 190 -4.97 -1.45 -13.29
CA GLY A 190 -5.52 -0.96 -12.02
C GLY A 190 -4.91 0.38 -11.60
N GLY A 191 -3.58 0.52 -11.75
CA GLY A 191 -2.87 1.78 -11.50
C GLY A 191 -3.29 2.91 -12.44
N VAL A 192 -3.49 2.63 -13.73
CA VAL A 192 -4.00 3.61 -14.70
C VAL A 192 -5.40 4.07 -14.31
N CYS A 193 -6.32 3.14 -14.04
CA CYS A 193 -7.69 3.47 -13.63
C CYS A 193 -7.72 4.28 -12.33
N GLN A 194 -6.88 3.92 -11.36
CA GLN A 194 -6.75 4.66 -10.10
C GLN A 194 -6.30 6.11 -10.34
N PHE A 195 -5.24 6.31 -11.12
CA PHE A 195 -4.73 7.64 -11.45
C PHE A 195 -5.77 8.46 -12.21
N LEU A 196 -6.36 7.91 -13.28
CA LEU A 196 -7.33 8.62 -14.12
C LEU A 196 -8.56 9.06 -13.33
N LEU A 197 -9.06 8.24 -12.40
CA LEU A 197 -10.18 8.60 -11.55
C LEU A 197 -9.84 9.82 -10.67
N GLN A 198 -8.70 9.78 -9.99
CA GLN A 198 -8.28 10.85 -9.08
C GLN A 198 -7.93 12.12 -9.86
N TRP A 199 -7.27 11.99 -11.01
CA TRP A 199 -6.95 13.10 -11.90
C TRP A 199 -8.22 13.77 -12.43
N ALA A 200 -9.17 13.01 -12.99
CA ALA A 200 -10.42 13.55 -13.52
C ALA A 200 -11.22 14.29 -12.44
N TRP A 201 -11.21 13.80 -11.20
CA TRP A 201 -11.90 14.46 -10.10
C TRP A 201 -11.17 15.72 -9.62
N SER A 202 -9.83 15.73 -9.62
CA SER A 202 -9.04 16.94 -9.35
C SER A 202 -9.39 18.04 -10.35
N VAL A 203 -9.49 17.71 -11.63
CA VAL A 203 -9.92 18.65 -12.69
C VAL A 203 -11.33 19.17 -12.43
N ARG A 204 -12.27 18.31 -12.01
CA ARG A 204 -13.63 18.75 -11.64
C ARG A 204 -13.66 19.68 -10.44
N MET A 205 -12.73 19.52 -9.50
CA MET A 205 -12.54 20.46 -8.39
C MET A 205 -11.79 21.73 -8.82
N GLY A 206 -11.40 21.83 -10.09
CA GLY A 206 -10.74 22.98 -10.71
C GLY A 206 -9.27 23.09 -10.36
N VAL A 207 -8.59 21.97 -10.11
CA VAL A 207 -7.12 21.88 -10.05
C VAL A 207 -6.65 20.92 -11.13
N THR A 208 -6.05 21.46 -12.17
CA THR A 208 -5.63 20.70 -13.35
C THR A 208 -4.17 20.30 -13.21
N LEU A 209 -3.93 19.01 -12.98
CA LEU A 209 -2.58 18.46 -12.88
C LEU A 209 -2.02 18.24 -14.29
N LEU A 210 -1.33 19.26 -14.79
CA LEU A 210 -0.59 19.24 -16.05
C LEU A 210 0.85 19.67 -15.81
N PRO A 211 1.82 19.12 -16.58
CA PRO A 211 3.19 19.57 -16.52
C PRO A 211 3.29 21.09 -16.64
N GLU A 212 3.98 21.70 -15.67
CA GLU A 212 4.40 23.09 -15.70
C GLU A 212 5.90 23.16 -15.39
N ARG A 213 6.62 24.12 -15.97
CA ARG A 213 8.06 24.27 -15.73
C ARG A 213 8.32 24.56 -14.25
N PRO A 214 9.00 23.68 -13.50
CA PRO A 214 9.25 23.90 -12.07
C PRO A 214 10.12 25.13 -11.86
N GLN A 215 9.70 26.02 -10.96
CA GLN A 215 10.50 27.17 -10.58
C GLN A 215 11.22 26.84 -9.28
N LEU A 216 12.48 26.40 -9.36
CA LEU A 216 13.25 25.98 -8.17
C LEU A 216 13.49 27.10 -7.14
N LYS A 217 13.25 28.36 -7.53
CA LYS A 217 13.27 29.53 -6.65
C LYS A 217 11.94 29.75 -5.91
N ASP A 218 10.89 29.02 -6.26
CA ASP A 218 9.60 29.06 -5.57
C ASP A 218 9.78 28.53 -4.13
N PRO A 219 9.52 29.37 -3.11
CA PRO A 219 9.72 28.99 -1.72
C PRO A 219 8.79 27.84 -1.29
N ASP A 220 7.59 27.74 -1.85
CA ASP A 220 6.63 26.70 -1.47
C ASP A 220 7.06 25.34 -2.02
N LEU A 221 7.51 25.30 -3.29
CA LEU A 221 8.08 24.08 -3.88
C LEU A 221 9.33 23.64 -3.13
N ARG A 222 10.23 24.57 -2.78
CA ARG A 222 11.45 24.25 -2.04
C ARG A 222 11.15 23.72 -0.64
N THR A 223 10.14 24.28 0.04
CA THR A 223 9.67 23.77 1.33
C THR A 223 9.16 22.34 1.21
N MET A 224 8.32 22.07 0.21
CA MET A 224 7.81 20.72 -0.06
C MET A 224 8.95 19.72 -0.29
N LEU A 225 9.93 20.06 -1.13
CA LEU A 225 11.06 19.17 -1.44
C LEU A 225 11.97 18.95 -0.22
N ALA A 226 12.19 19.98 0.60
CA ALA A 226 12.96 19.85 1.84
C ALA A 226 12.27 18.95 2.86
N LEU A 227 10.93 18.97 2.92
CA LEU A 227 10.15 18.07 3.78
C LEU A 227 10.10 16.64 3.24
N PHE A 228 10.16 16.46 1.92
CA PHE A 228 10.07 15.13 1.31
C PHE A 228 11.20 14.19 1.76
N LEU A 229 12.46 14.64 1.76
CA LEU A 229 13.62 13.82 2.14
C LEU A 229 13.51 13.19 3.55
N PRO A 230 13.26 13.96 4.64
CA PRO A 230 13.15 13.40 5.98
C PRO A 230 11.95 12.45 6.11
N TYR A 231 10.80 12.74 5.46
CA TYR A 231 9.68 11.81 5.46
C TYR A 231 10.00 10.51 4.70
N ALA A 232 10.65 10.60 3.54
CA ALA A 232 11.08 9.43 2.79
C ALA A 232 12.06 8.57 3.58
N ALA A 233 13.03 9.20 4.26
CA ALA A 233 13.98 8.51 5.14
C ALA A 233 13.26 7.82 6.31
N GLY A 234 12.36 8.52 7.01
CA GLY A 234 11.60 7.95 8.13
C GLY A 234 10.73 6.76 7.73
N LEU A 235 10.02 6.88 6.60
CA LEU A 235 9.14 5.81 6.11
C LEU A 235 9.89 4.63 5.52
N SER A 236 11.16 4.81 5.14
CA SER A 236 11.98 3.72 4.61
C SER A 236 12.28 2.63 5.63
N LEU A 237 12.32 2.98 6.92
CA LEU A 237 12.55 2.02 8.01
C LEU A 237 11.44 0.95 8.07
N ASN A 238 10.20 1.32 7.76
CA ASN A 238 9.06 0.38 7.73
C ASN A 238 9.19 -0.68 6.61
N GLN A 239 10.08 -0.46 5.64
CA GLN A 239 10.30 -1.36 4.51
C GLN A 239 11.34 -2.44 4.75
N VAL A 240 12.08 -2.36 5.86
CA VAL A 240 13.11 -3.35 6.19
C VAL A 240 12.47 -4.72 6.47
N ASN A 241 11.36 -4.75 7.21
CA ASN A 241 10.67 -5.98 7.56
C ASN A 241 10.21 -6.83 6.35
N PRO A 242 9.45 -6.29 5.37
CA PRO A 242 9.04 -7.08 4.21
C PRO A 242 10.23 -7.55 3.36
N VAL A 243 11.31 -6.76 3.28
CA VAL A 243 12.54 -7.16 2.57
C VAL A 243 13.17 -8.37 3.25
N ILE A 244 13.45 -8.29 4.56
CA ILE A 244 14.07 -9.40 5.31
C ILE A 244 13.18 -10.65 5.25
N SER A 245 11.87 -10.48 5.44
CA SER A 245 10.92 -11.60 5.39
C SER A 245 10.97 -12.33 4.05
N ARG A 246 11.08 -11.60 2.93
CA ARG A 246 11.16 -12.18 1.58
C ARG A 246 12.52 -12.81 1.30
N MET A 247 13.60 -12.18 1.78
CA MET A 247 14.94 -12.73 1.67
C MET A 247 15.01 -14.10 2.32
N LEU A 248 14.52 -14.23 3.56
CA LEU A 248 14.48 -15.51 4.28
C LEU A 248 13.57 -16.52 3.59
N ALA A 249 12.37 -16.10 3.19
CA ALA A 249 11.43 -16.97 2.49
C ALA A 249 11.93 -17.48 1.13
N SER A 250 12.83 -16.73 0.47
CA SER A 250 13.38 -17.14 -0.83
C SER A 250 14.28 -18.37 -0.78
N PHE A 251 14.80 -18.73 0.40
CA PHE A 251 15.59 -19.95 0.62
C PHE A 251 14.74 -21.18 0.92
N LEU A 252 13.43 -21.01 1.08
CA LEU A 252 12.49 -22.10 1.34
C LEU A 252 12.00 -22.70 0.02
N GLN A 253 11.21 -23.77 0.13
CA GLN A 253 10.59 -24.43 -1.02
C GLN A 253 9.66 -23.49 -1.81
N GLU A 254 9.34 -23.90 -3.04
CA GLU A 254 8.46 -23.13 -3.92
C GLU A 254 7.09 -22.85 -3.29
N GLY A 255 6.59 -21.63 -3.51
CA GLY A 255 5.33 -21.16 -2.98
C GLY A 255 5.43 -20.57 -1.57
N ALA A 256 6.61 -20.63 -0.90
CA ALA A 256 6.76 -20.13 0.46
C ALA A 256 6.49 -18.63 0.58
N ILE A 257 6.93 -17.83 -0.40
CA ILE A 257 6.67 -16.38 -0.42
C ILE A 257 5.17 -16.12 -0.58
N SER A 258 4.49 -16.89 -1.44
CA SER A 258 3.05 -16.79 -1.66
C SER A 258 2.26 -17.18 -0.40
N VAL A 259 2.64 -18.28 0.26
CA VAL A 259 2.06 -18.74 1.53
C VAL A 259 2.08 -17.64 2.60
N LEU A 260 3.24 -17.00 2.78
CA LEU A 260 3.41 -15.90 3.74
C LEU A 260 2.61 -14.66 3.34
N ASN A 261 2.55 -14.33 2.05
CA ASN A 261 1.74 -13.21 1.57
C ASN A 261 0.24 -13.43 1.83
N TYR A 262 -0.29 -14.64 1.60
CA TYR A 262 -1.69 -14.96 1.88
C TYR A 262 -2.01 -14.84 3.37
N ALA A 263 -1.17 -15.40 4.24
CA ALA A 263 -1.33 -15.29 5.69
C ALA A 263 -1.31 -13.83 6.16
N ASN A 264 -0.34 -13.05 5.68
CA ASN A 264 -0.23 -11.62 6.00
C ASN A 264 -1.45 -10.82 5.52
N ARG A 265 -2.06 -11.20 4.38
CA ARG A 265 -3.27 -10.53 3.89
C ARG A 265 -4.46 -10.70 4.83
N VAL A 266 -4.66 -11.91 5.34
CA VAL A 266 -5.76 -12.19 6.28
C VAL A 266 -5.62 -11.34 7.54
N ILE A 267 -4.40 -11.19 8.06
CA ILE A 267 -4.11 -10.42 9.29
C ILE A 267 -4.32 -8.91 9.14
N GLN A 268 -4.15 -8.38 7.92
CA GLN A 268 -4.45 -6.98 7.66
C GLN A 268 -5.92 -6.61 7.86
N LEU A 269 -6.84 -7.58 7.87
CA LEU A 269 -8.26 -7.31 8.11
C LEU A 269 -8.52 -6.93 9.59
N PRO A 270 -8.21 -7.78 10.59
CA PRO A 270 -8.31 -7.40 12.00
C PRO A 270 -7.53 -6.13 12.34
N LEU A 271 -6.28 -6.01 11.86
CA LEU A 271 -5.47 -4.80 12.08
C LEU A 271 -6.17 -3.56 11.53
N GLY A 272 -6.73 -3.67 10.33
CA GLY A 272 -7.40 -2.57 9.67
C GLY A 272 -8.70 -2.13 10.36
N ILE A 273 -9.45 -3.09 10.91
CA ILE A 273 -10.77 -2.86 11.50
C ILE A 273 -10.64 -2.38 12.95
N PHE A 274 -9.81 -3.04 13.76
CA PHE A 274 -9.72 -2.78 15.19
C PHE A 274 -8.59 -1.81 15.51
N VAL A 275 -7.35 -2.17 15.17
CA VAL A 275 -6.16 -1.41 15.60
C VAL A 275 -6.18 0.00 15.01
N ILE A 276 -6.34 0.13 13.70
CA ILE A 276 -6.34 1.45 13.04
C ILE A 276 -7.49 2.33 13.54
N ALA A 277 -8.68 1.76 13.74
CA ALA A 277 -9.84 2.52 14.22
C ALA A 277 -9.62 3.04 15.64
N ILE A 278 -9.04 2.21 16.52
CA ILE A 278 -8.71 2.62 17.89
C ILE A 278 -7.62 3.69 17.87
N SER A 279 -6.54 3.51 17.11
CA SER A 279 -5.48 4.53 16.98
C SER A 279 -6.03 5.88 16.50
N GLN A 280 -6.95 5.88 15.55
CA GLN A 280 -7.59 7.11 15.04
C GLN A 280 -8.51 7.79 16.07
N ALA A 281 -9.15 7.02 16.95
CA ALA A 281 -9.99 7.56 18.02
C ALA A 281 -9.17 8.13 19.18
N VAL A 282 -8.03 7.51 19.48
CA VAL A 282 -7.16 7.84 20.62
C VAL A 282 -6.20 9.00 20.31
N LEU A 283 -5.62 9.05 19.11
CA LEU A 283 -4.60 10.03 18.75
C LEU A 283 -5.04 11.51 18.95
N PRO A 284 -6.28 11.92 18.58
CA PRO A 284 -6.74 13.28 18.85
C PRO A 284 -6.91 13.60 20.33
N GLN A 285 -7.20 12.59 21.18
CA GLN A 285 -7.32 12.79 22.62
C GLN A 285 -5.93 13.02 23.22
N LEU A 286 -4.95 12.18 22.87
CA LEU A 286 -3.56 12.36 23.28
C LEU A 286 -2.97 13.70 22.81
N SER A 287 -3.33 14.15 21.61
CA SER A 287 -2.82 15.42 21.05
C SER A 287 -3.40 16.66 21.75
N ARG A 288 -4.49 16.51 22.51
CA ARG A 288 -5.13 17.59 23.27
C ARG A 288 -4.65 17.68 24.71
N CYS A 289 -3.99 16.63 25.23
CA CYS A 289 -3.42 16.65 26.57
C CYS A 289 -2.38 17.77 26.68
N PRO A 290 -2.49 18.65 27.70
CA PRO A 290 -1.45 19.61 28.01
C PRO A 290 -0.11 18.89 28.27
N ALA A 291 1.00 19.46 27.79
CA ALA A 291 2.33 18.87 28.01
C ALA A 291 2.70 18.72 29.50
N GLU A 292 2.02 19.47 30.37
CA GLU A 292 2.23 19.50 31.82
C GLU A 292 1.36 18.47 32.57
N ASP A 293 0.32 17.91 31.93
CA ASP A 293 -0.61 16.96 32.56
C ASP A 293 -0.26 15.52 32.16
N ALA A 294 0.80 15.01 32.79
CA ALA A 294 1.27 13.64 32.56
C ALA A 294 0.29 12.57 33.10
N GLU A 295 -0.60 12.92 34.04
CA GLU A 295 -1.57 11.98 34.59
C GLU A 295 -2.70 11.72 33.60
N GLU A 296 -3.30 12.76 33.01
CA GLU A 296 -4.33 12.61 31.98
C GLU A 296 -3.82 11.81 30.78
N PHE A 297 -2.59 12.11 30.31
CA PHE A 297 -1.96 11.35 29.23
C PHE A 297 -1.79 9.86 29.59
N ARG A 298 -1.34 9.58 30.82
CA ARG A 298 -1.12 8.20 31.30
C ARG A 298 -2.42 7.43 31.40
N ASP A 299 -3.50 8.06 31.86
CA ASP A 299 -4.80 7.42 31.99
C ASP A 299 -5.43 7.12 30.62
N ILE A 300 -5.41 8.08 29.69
CA ILE A 300 -5.84 7.84 28.31
C ILE A 300 -5.02 6.71 27.69
N MET A 301 -3.70 6.70 27.90
CA MET A 301 -2.85 5.62 27.35
C MET A 301 -3.14 4.25 27.96
N ARG A 302 -3.32 4.19 29.28
CA ARG A 302 -3.67 2.95 29.98
C ARG A 302 -5.01 2.41 29.50
N ASP A 303 -6.03 3.25 29.40
CA ASP A 303 -7.36 2.83 29.00
C ASP A 303 -7.41 2.44 27.53
N SER A 304 -6.70 3.18 26.68
CA SER A 304 -6.53 2.83 25.27
C SER A 304 -5.85 1.48 25.10
N LEU A 305 -4.73 1.25 25.81
CA LEU A 305 -4.01 -0.02 25.75
C LEU A 305 -4.87 -1.18 26.28
N ARG A 306 -5.58 -0.99 27.39
CA ARG A 306 -6.49 -2.00 27.94
C ARG A 306 -7.61 -2.35 26.96
N PHE A 307 -8.22 -1.34 26.36
CA PHE A 307 -9.29 -1.55 25.38
C PHE A 307 -8.77 -2.24 24.12
N THR A 308 -7.63 -1.79 23.59
CA THR A 308 -6.97 -2.41 22.44
C THR A 308 -6.65 -3.88 22.70
N LEU A 309 -6.00 -4.18 23.83
CA LEU A 309 -5.68 -5.56 24.20
C LEU A 309 -6.93 -6.40 24.43
N PHE A 310 -7.97 -5.84 25.07
CA PHE A 310 -9.25 -6.52 25.26
C PHE A 310 -9.92 -6.92 23.94
N VAL A 311 -9.78 -6.13 22.89
CA VAL A 311 -10.31 -6.44 21.54
C VAL A 311 -9.38 -7.37 20.76
N VAL A 312 -8.07 -7.15 20.83
CA VAL A 312 -7.09 -7.86 20.00
C VAL A 312 -6.80 -9.26 20.52
N PHE A 313 -6.76 -9.49 21.84
CA PHE A 313 -6.50 -10.83 22.39
C PHE A 313 -7.53 -11.88 21.92
N PRO A 314 -8.86 -11.65 22.02
CA PRO A 314 -9.84 -12.59 21.50
C PRO A 314 -9.72 -12.80 19.98
N ALA A 315 -9.41 -11.74 19.23
CA ALA A 315 -9.19 -11.85 17.79
C ALA A 315 -7.95 -12.70 17.47
N THR A 316 -6.83 -12.49 18.18
CA THR A 316 -5.63 -13.32 18.09
C THR A 316 -5.95 -14.77 18.40
N LEU A 317 -6.64 -15.05 19.50
CA LEU A 317 -6.99 -16.40 19.90
C LEU A 317 -7.87 -17.08 18.83
N GLY A 318 -8.88 -16.38 18.32
CA GLY A 318 -9.76 -16.89 17.27
C GLY A 318 -9.01 -17.20 15.97
N LEU A 319 -8.11 -16.32 15.55
CA LEU A 319 -7.28 -16.54 14.35
C LEU A 319 -6.28 -17.68 14.52
N VAL A 320 -5.73 -17.87 15.72
CA VAL A 320 -4.80 -18.97 16.01
C VAL A 320 -5.55 -20.31 16.01
N LEU A 321 -6.68 -20.39 16.73
CA LEU A 321 -7.44 -21.62 16.92
C LEU A 321 -8.14 -22.08 15.64
N VAL A 322 -8.62 -21.14 14.82
CA VAL A 322 -9.44 -21.41 13.63
C VAL A 322 -8.68 -21.06 12.34
N SER A 323 -7.34 -21.04 12.40
CA SER A 323 -6.49 -20.66 11.25
C SER A 323 -6.71 -21.61 10.07
N ASP A 324 -6.83 -22.90 10.33
CA ASP A 324 -6.99 -23.95 9.32
C ASP A 324 -8.29 -23.79 8.54
N GLU A 325 -9.41 -23.57 9.24
CA GLU A 325 -10.74 -23.41 8.65
C GLU A 325 -10.87 -22.07 7.91
N ILE A 326 -10.29 -20.99 8.46
CA ILE A 326 -10.26 -19.68 7.80
C ILE A 326 -9.53 -19.78 6.46
N VAL A 327 -8.33 -20.37 6.45
CA VAL A 327 -7.56 -20.50 5.21
C VAL A 327 -8.24 -21.47 4.25
N HIS A 328 -8.84 -22.56 4.74
CA HIS A 328 -9.60 -23.48 3.91
C HIS A 328 -10.74 -22.76 3.19
N LEU A 329 -11.59 -22.04 3.94
CA LEU A 329 -12.73 -21.30 3.40
C LEU A 329 -12.30 -20.23 2.39
N LEU A 330 -11.21 -19.51 2.69
CA LEU A 330 -10.75 -18.38 1.90
C LEU A 330 -9.90 -18.75 0.69
N PHE A 331 -9.15 -19.84 0.71
CA PHE A 331 -8.14 -20.09 -0.32
C PHE A 331 -8.22 -21.46 -0.98
N VAL A 332 -8.77 -22.49 -0.32
CA VAL A 332 -8.81 -23.85 -0.90
C VAL A 332 -9.82 -23.92 -2.05
N ARG A 333 -9.29 -23.80 -3.27
CA ARG A 333 -9.99 -23.87 -4.56
C ARG A 333 -8.97 -23.81 -5.70
N GLY A 334 -9.32 -24.40 -6.85
CA GLY A 334 -8.48 -24.34 -8.04
C GLY A 334 -7.06 -24.85 -7.80
N ALA A 335 -6.05 -24.04 -8.13
CA ALA A 335 -4.63 -24.38 -8.00
C ALA A 335 -4.10 -24.36 -6.55
N PHE A 336 -4.91 -23.99 -5.57
CA PHE A 336 -4.49 -23.91 -4.17
C PHE A 336 -4.49 -25.29 -3.50
N GLY A 337 -3.33 -25.94 -3.48
CA GLY A 337 -3.14 -27.30 -2.96
C GLY A 337 -2.98 -27.40 -1.44
N GLU A 338 -2.90 -28.65 -0.96
CA GLU A 338 -2.84 -29.00 0.47
C GLU A 338 -1.63 -28.39 1.19
N TRP A 339 -0.44 -28.41 0.55
CA TRP A 339 0.75 -27.80 1.13
C TRP A 339 0.57 -26.29 1.34
N ALA A 340 -0.01 -25.59 0.37
CA ALA A 340 -0.29 -24.15 0.48
C ALA A 340 -1.29 -23.88 1.61
N TRP A 341 -2.31 -24.71 1.74
CA TRP A 341 -3.29 -24.63 2.81
C TRP A 341 -2.66 -24.77 4.19
N LYS A 342 -1.94 -25.87 4.46
CA LYS A 342 -1.32 -26.09 5.76
C LYS A 342 -0.23 -25.05 6.06
N GLY A 343 0.59 -24.70 5.06
CA GLY A 343 1.60 -23.65 5.18
C GLY A 343 0.99 -22.29 5.55
N THR A 344 -0.07 -21.86 4.84
CA THR A 344 -0.73 -20.58 5.11
C THR A 344 -1.46 -20.57 6.44
N SER A 345 -2.02 -21.70 6.87
CA SER A 345 -2.69 -21.82 8.18
C SER A 345 -1.70 -21.67 9.34
N VAL A 346 -0.56 -22.37 9.27
CA VAL A 346 0.50 -22.24 10.27
C VAL A 346 1.07 -20.82 10.28
N ALA A 347 1.35 -20.24 9.10
CA ALA A 347 1.84 -18.87 9.00
C ALA A 347 0.83 -17.85 9.56
N LEU A 348 -0.47 -18.04 9.31
CA LEU A 348 -1.55 -17.20 9.85
C LEU A 348 -1.59 -17.28 11.38
N ALA A 349 -1.52 -18.49 11.95
CA ALA A 349 -1.49 -18.67 13.39
C ALA A 349 -0.27 -17.94 14.02
N MET A 350 0.92 -18.12 13.44
CA MET A 350 2.16 -17.50 13.94
C MET A 350 2.13 -15.98 13.83
N TYR A 351 1.70 -15.43 12.70
CA TYR A 351 1.57 -13.98 12.56
C TYR A 351 0.49 -13.40 13.47
N SER A 352 -0.58 -14.16 13.77
CA SER A 352 -1.67 -13.69 14.65
C SER A 352 -1.20 -13.51 16.10
N LEU A 353 -0.21 -14.28 16.55
CA LEU A 353 0.44 -14.07 17.85
C LEU A 353 1.16 -12.71 17.95
N GLY A 354 1.55 -12.12 16.81
CA GLY A 354 2.16 -10.78 16.76
C GLY A 354 1.15 -9.63 16.85
N LEU A 355 -0.15 -9.88 16.68
CA LEU A 355 -1.19 -8.85 16.68
C LEU A 355 -1.20 -7.99 17.97
N PRO A 356 -1.10 -8.53 19.20
CA PRO A 356 -1.10 -7.72 20.41
C PRO A 356 0.09 -6.77 20.51
N GLY A 357 1.22 -7.10 19.89
CA GLY A 357 2.39 -6.22 19.85
C GLY A 357 2.33 -5.16 18.74
N MET A 358 1.51 -5.39 17.70
CA MET A 358 1.25 -4.41 16.64
C MET A 358 0.17 -3.39 17.02
N ALA A 359 -0.64 -3.72 18.03
CA ALA A 359 -1.78 -2.95 18.50
C ALA A 359 -1.39 -2.03 19.65
#